data_AF-A0A086CZ20-F1
#
_entry.id   AF-A0A086CZ20-F1
#
_cell.length_a   1.000
_cell.length_b   1.000
_cell.length_c   1.000
_cell.angle_alpha   90.00
_cell.angle_beta   90.00
_cell.angle_gamma   90.00
#
_symmetry.space_group_name_H-M   'P 1'
#
loop_
_entity.id
_entity.type
_entity.pdbx_description
1 polymer ?
#
loop_
_entity_poly.entity_id
_entity_poly.type
_entity_poly.pdbx_seq_one_letter_code
_entity_poly.pdbx_strand_id
1 'polypeptide(L)'
;MPAPTPQALSVSDLNRQARQMLERGFGDCWVEGEISGLARPASGHLYFTLKDARAQLRCAFFRNRASLSRVALKDGDRIKVRGRVSIFEPRGDYQLIVDAVQPSGEGELMAAYERLKRQLEAEGVFANTRALPYPPRHLALITSPSGAAIRDVLAVLAARWPLTRVSLFPTPVQGREAPPALIRALALVNRQARRDAEMPVAERARGAPEPFDAVLITRGGGSLEDLWAFNDEHLARAIFHSRLPVLAAIGHE
;
A
#
# COMPACT_ATOMS: atom_id res chain seq x y z
N MET A 1 -52.25 0.02 -39.07
CA MET A 1 -51.82 1.34 -38.55
C MET A 1 -50.31 1.39 -38.62
N PRO A 2 -49.68 2.43 -39.18
CA PRO A 2 -48.22 2.53 -39.17
C PRO A 2 -47.72 2.67 -37.72
N ALA A 3 -46.64 1.98 -37.39
CA ALA A 3 -46.01 2.08 -36.07
C ALA A 3 -45.53 3.52 -35.83
N PRO A 4 -45.67 4.07 -34.60
CA PRO A 4 -45.19 5.41 -34.32
C PRO A 4 -43.67 5.45 -34.54
N THR A 5 -43.23 6.33 -35.44
CA THR A 5 -41.82 6.59 -35.71
C THR A 5 -41.16 7.07 -34.43
N PRO A 6 -40.05 6.45 -33.97
CA PRO A 6 -39.36 6.90 -32.77
C PRO A 6 -38.93 8.36 -32.94
N GLN A 7 -39.38 9.22 -32.04
CA GLN A 7 -39.10 10.65 -32.07
C GLN A 7 -37.60 10.88 -31.82
N ALA A 8 -36.86 11.28 -32.85
CA ALA A 8 -35.42 11.49 -32.75
C ALA A 8 -35.10 12.75 -31.91
N LEU A 9 -34.18 12.62 -30.95
CA LEU A 9 -33.67 13.75 -30.17
C LEU A 9 -32.63 14.52 -30.98
N SER A 10 -32.61 15.86 -30.85
CA SER A 10 -31.49 16.64 -31.39
C SER A 10 -30.21 16.39 -30.61
N VAL A 11 -29.05 16.63 -31.23
CA VAL A 11 -27.73 16.47 -30.57
C VAL A 11 -27.64 17.33 -29.30
N SER A 12 -28.16 18.56 -29.35
CA SER A 12 -28.20 19.47 -28.21
C SER A 12 -29.13 18.97 -27.10
N ASP A 13 -30.27 18.37 -27.45
CA ASP A 13 -31.20 17.81 -26.47
C ASP A 13 -30.62 16.56 -25.81
N LEU A 14 -29.92 15.72 -26.57
CA LEU A 14 -29.24 14.54 -26.04
C LEU A 14 -28.14 14.92 -25.05
N ASN A 15 -27.26 15.86 -25.41
CA ASN A 15 -26.18 16.33 -24.52
C ASN A 15 -26.74 16.98 -23.25
N ARG A 16 -27.80 17.78 -23.38
CA ARG A 16 -28.47 18.42 -22.24
C ARG A 16 -29.11 17.39 -21.30
N GLN A 17 -29.78 16.37 -21.84
CA GLN A 17 -30.36 15.29 -21.04
C GLN A 17 -29.27 14.45 -20.35
N ALA A 18 -28.21 14.07 -21.07
CA ALA A 18 -27.09 13.31 -20.51
C ALA A 18 -26.38 14.07 -19.39
N ARG A 19 -26.15 15.37 -19.58
CA ARG A 19 -25.62 16.26 -18.54
C ARG A 19 -26.49 16.24 -17.28
N GLN A 20 -27.80 16.42 -17.43
CA GLN A 20 -28.72 16.43 -16.29
C GLN A 20 -28.75 15.09 -15.55
N MET A 21 -28.69 13.97 -16.27
CA MET A 21 -28.63 12.64 -15.65
C MET A 21 -27.33 12.43 -14.86
N LEU A 22 -26.19 12.83 -15.44
CA LEU A 22 -24.89 12.70 -14.78
C LEU A 22 -24.78 13.60 -13.55
N GLU A 23 -25.18 14.87 -13.66
CA GLU A 23 -25.13 15.83 -12.56
C GLU A 23 -26.04 15.39 -11.39
N ARG A 24 -27.22 14.82 -11.69
CA ARG A 24 -28.12 14.27 -10.66
C ARG A 24 -27.63 12.95 -10.07
N GLY A 25 -27.02 12.09 -10.88
CA GLY A 25 -26.61 10.75 -10.46
C GLY A 25 -25.36 10.74 -9.59
N PHE A 26 -24.34 11.54 -9.93
CA PHE A 26 -23.07 11.54 -9.22
C PHE A 26 -22.96 12.62 -8.13
N GLY A 27 -23.65 13.75 -8.26
CA GLY A 27 -23.54 14.86 -7.33
C GLY A 27 -22.09 15.34 -7.12
N ASP A 28 -21.76 15.72 -5.88
CA ASP A 28 -20.40 16.00 -5.44
C ASP A 28 -19.67 14.67 -5.18
N CYS A 29 -18.58 14.41 -5.90
CA CYS A 29 -17.78 13.20 -5.72
C CYS A 29 -16.28 13.51 -5.55
N TRP A 30 -15.57 12.53 -4.99
CA TRP A 30 -14.11 12.53 -4.91
C TRP A 30 -13.55 11.57 -5.95
N VAL A 31 -12.54 12.02 -6.68
CA VAL A 31 -11.83 11.23 -7.69
C VAL A 31 -10.35 11.31 -7.42
N GLU A 32 -9.67 10.17 -7.49
CA GLU A 32 -8.22 10.07 -7.34
C GLU A 32 -7.58 9.71 -8.68
N GLY A 33 -6.44 10.31 -8.98
CA GLY A 33 -5.66 9.97 -10.16
C GLY A 33 -4.34 10.72 -10.24
N GLU A 34 -3.54 10.36 -11.23
CA GLU A 34 -2.32 11.09 -11.58
C GLU A 34 -2.63 12.23 -12.55
N ILE A 35 -2.08 13.42 -12.31
CA ILE A 35 -2.22 14.57 -13.21
C ILE A 35 -1.37 14.33 -14.47
N SER A 36 -1.99 14.52 -15.63
CA SER A 36 -1.33 14.53 -16.93
C SER A 36 -1.80 15.71 -17.77
N GLY A 37 -0.87 16.40 -18.44
CA GLY A 37 -1.18 17.46 -19.39
C GLY A 37 -1.75 18.71 -18.73
N LEU A 38 -1.17 19.16 -17.61
CA LEU A 38 -1.56 20.37 -16.89
C LEU A 38 -1.31 21.61 -17.75
N ALA A 39 -2.39 22.19 -18.26
CA ALA A 39 -2.39 23.47 -18.96
C ALA A 39 -2.77 24.61 -18.03
N ARG A 40 -2.00 25.71 -18.09
CA ARG A 40 -2.22 26.93 -17.31
C ARG A 40 -2.31 28.16 -18.20
N PRO A 41 -3.46 28.40 -18.87
CA PRO A 41 -3.66 29.60 -19.67
C PRO A 41 -3.60 30.89 -18.82
N ALA A 42 -3.37 32.02 -19.48
CA ALA A 42 -3.29 33.35 -18.85
C ALA A 42 -4.58 33.77 -18.11
N SER A 43 -5.72 33.12 -18.38
CA SER A 43 -6.99 33.32 -17.67
C SER A 43 -6.96 32.85 -16.21
N GLY A 44 -5.99 32.03 -15.83
CA GLY A 44 -5.83 31.49 -14.47
C GLY A 44 -6.73 30.28 -14.16
N HIS A 45 -7.43 29.74 -15.16
CA HIS A 45 -8.06 28.42 -15.07
C HIS A 45 -7.00 27.33 -15.26
N LEU A 46 -7.14 26.20 -14.56
CA LEU A 46 -6.27 25.05 -14.75
C LEU A 46 -7.07 23.94 -15.43
N TYR A 47 -6.50 23.38 -16.48
CA TYR A 47 -7.06 22.21 -17.17
C TYR A 47 -6.04 21.09 -17.11
N PHE A 48 -6.46 19.92 -16.68
CA PHE A 48 -5.60 18.74 -16.60
C PHE A 48 -6.43 17.47 -16.78
N THR A 49 -5.78 16.36 -17.02
CA THR A 49 -6.43 15.05 -17.07
C THR A 49 -5.97 14.24 -15.87
N LEU A 50 -6.91 13.64 -15.14
CA LEU A 50 -6.62 12.61 -14.15
C LEU A 50 -6.64 11.26 -14.84
N LYS A 51 -5.55 10.49 -14.71
CA LYS A 51 -5.47 9.14 -15.25
C LYS A 51 -5.26 8.11 -14.13
N ASP A 52 -5.77 6.92 -14.36
CA ASP A 52 -5.41 5.70 -13.64
C ASP A 52 -4.89 4.64 -14.63
N ALA A 53 -4.75 3.38 -14.20
CA ALA A 53 -4.22 2.31 -15.05
C ALA A 53 -5.13 1.92 -16.24
N ARG A 54 -6.42 2.31 -16.23
CA ARG A 54 -7.45 1.85 -17.17
C ARG A 54 -8.24 2.98 -17.83
N ALA A 55 -8.27 4.17 -17.24
CA ALA A 55 -9.15 5.26 -17.63
C ALA A 55 -8.48 6.64 -17.44
N GLN A 56 -9.08 7.64 -18.10
CA GLN A 56 -8.69 9.03 -17.98
C GLN A 56 -9.92 9.93 -17.90
N LEU A 57 -9.82 11.02 -17.13
CA LEU A 57 -10.90 11.96 -16.86
C LEU A 57 -10.38 13.40 -16.99
N ARG A 58 -10.96 14.16 -17.92
CA ARG A 58 -10.64 15.59 -18.06
C ARG A 58 -11.20 16.37 -16.88
N CYS A 59 -10.37 17.25 -16.33
CA CYS A 59 -10.68 18.08 -15.18
C CYS A 59 -10.51 19.56 -15.53
N ALA A 60 -11.50 20.35 -15.15
CA ALA A 60 -11.48 21.81 -15.27
C ALA A 60 -11.52 22.42 -13.87
N PHE A 61 -10.50 23.19 -13.52
CA PHE A 61 -10.39 23.83 -12.21
C PHE A 61 -10.38 25.35 -12.39
N PHE A 62 -11.51 25.98 -12.06
CA PHE A 62 -11.69 27.40 -12.32
C PHE A 62 -10.90 28.28 -11.34
N ARG A 63 -10.35 29.41 -11.83
CA ARG A 63 -9.52 30.37 -11.06
C ARG A 63 -10.04 30.69 -9.66
N ASN A 64 -11.34 30.93 -9.52
CA ASN A 64 -11.95 31.30 -8.23
C ASN A 64 -11.77 30.21 -7.16
N ARG A 65 -11.74 28.94 -7.57
CA ARG A 65 -11.48 27.80 -6.69
C ARG A 65 -10.00 27.45 -6.65
N ALA A 66 -9.30 27.53 -7.78
CA ALA A 66 -7.87 27.24 -7.88
C ALA A 66 -7.01 28.16 -7.00
N SER A 67 -7.36 29.46 -6.93
CA SER A 67 -6.66 30.43 -6.07
C SER A 67 -6.85 30.19 -4.56
N LEU A 68 -7.92 29.50 -4.16
CA LEU A 68 -8.14 29.09 -2.76
C LEU A 68 -7.35 27.83 -2.40
N SER A 69 -6.91 27.06 -3.40
CA SER A 69 -6.07 25.90 -3.18
C SER A 69 -4.63 26.33 -2.91
N ARG A 70 -4.06 25.89 -1.80
CA ARG A 70 -2.63 26.09 -1.46
C ARG A 70 -1.72 25.06 -2.12
N VAL A 71 -2.29 24.09 -2.85
CA VAL A 71 -1.58 22.95 -3.43
C VAL A 71 -1.03 23.33 -4.80
N ALA A 72 0.30 23.29 -4.96
CA ALA A 72 0.96 23.54 -6.23
C ALA A 72 0.95 22.27 -7.11
N LEU A 73 0.00 22.17 -8.03
CA LEU A 73 -0.20 21.01 -8.90
C LEU A 73 0.90 20.88 -9.96
N LYS A 74 1.45 19.68 -10.18
CA LYS A 74 2.40 19.38 -11.25
C LYS A 74 1.99 18.14 -12.02
N ASP A 75 2.43 18.03 -13.27
CA ASP A 75 2.29 16.78 -14.02
C ASP A 75 3.03 15.65 -13.29
N GLY A 76 2.39 14.50 -13.20
CA GLY A 76 2.85 13.34 -12.42
C GLY A 76 2.39 13.34 -10.95
N ASP A 77 1.80 14.42 -10.44
CA ASP A 77 1.28 14.41 -9.07
C ASP A 77 0.06 13.50 -8.95
N ARG A 78 0.03 12.67 -7.91
CA ARG A 78 -1.15 11.89 -7.56
C ARG A 78 -2.00 12.66 -6.56
N ILE A 79 -3.23 12.98 -6.95
CA ILE A 79 -4.10 13.88 -6.19
C ILE A 79 -5.50 13.30 -6.02
N LYS A 80 -6.18 13.72 -4.94
CA LYS A 80 -7.62 13.56 -4.76
C LYS A 80 -8.29 14.89 -5.07
N VAL A 81 -9.21 14.90 -6.02
CA VAL A 81 -10.02 16.06 -6.37
C VAL A 81 -11.44 15.85 -5.93
N ARG A 82 -12.06 16.89 -5.37
CA ARG A 82 -13.50 16.95 -5.14
C ARG A 82 -14.12 17.82 -6.22
N GLY A 83 -15.20 17.34 -6.82
CA GLY A 83 -15.87 18.09 -7.86
C GLY A 83 -17.20 17.48 -8.28
N ARG A 84 -17.76 18.07 -9.33
CA ARG A 84 -19.01 17.62 -9.95
C ARG A 84 -18.75 17.16 -11.37
N VAL A 85 -19.29 16.00 -11.69
CA VAL A 85 -19.27 15.47 -13.04
C VAL A 85 -20.24 16.28 -13.91
N SER A 86 -19.78 16.71 -15.08
CA SER A 86 -20.60 17.45 -16.03
C SER A 86 -20.17 17.14 -17.48
N ILE A 87 -20.96 17.60 -18.45
CA ILE A 87 -20.65 17.52 -19.87
C ILE A 87 -20.44 18.92 -20.42
N PHE A 88 -19.37 19.13 -21.19
CA PHE A 88 -19.19 20.35 -21.95
C PHE A 88 -20.13 20.33 -23.18
N GLU A 89 -21.34 20.88 -23.02
CA GLU A 89 -22.44 20.80 -23.98
C GLU A 89 -22.05 21.06 -25.46
N PRO A 90 -21.21 22.05 -25.79
CA PRO A 90 -20.86 22.32 -27.19
C PRO A 90 -20.07 21.19 -27.87
N ARG A 91 -19.35 20.35 -27.10
CA ARG A 91 -18.56 19.23 -27.65
C ARG A 91 -19.03 17.86 -27.18
N GLY A 92 -19.89 17.79 -26.16
CA GLY A 92 -20.30 16.53 -25.53
C GLY A 92 -19.19 15.88 -24.69
N ASP A 93 -18.10 16.60 -24.38
CA ASP A 93 -16.97 16.05 -23.63
C ASP A 93 -17.34 15.86 -22.15
N TYR A 94 -17.10 14.66 -21.62
CA TYR A 94 -17.23 14.34 -20.20
C TYR A 94 -16.08 14.98 -19.40
N GLN A 95 -16.42 15.72 -18.35
CA GLN A 95 -15.45 16.44 -17.54
C GLN A 95 -15.83 16.52 -16.07
N LEU A 96 -14.84 16.66 -15.21
CA LEU A 96 -15.01 16.95 -13.80
C LEU A 96 -14.73 18.44 -13.54
N ILE A 97 -15.71 19.16 -13.01
CA ILE A 97 -15.53 20.52 -12.52
C ILE A 97 -14.99 20.44 -11.10
N VAL A 98 -13.72 20.78 -10.92
CA VAL A 98 -13.01 20.66 -9.65
C VAL A 98 -13.35 21.83 -8.73
N ASP A 99 -13.77 21.51 -7.51
CA ASP A 99 -14.05 22.47 -6.44
C ASP A 99 -12.94 22.52 -5.38
N ALA A 100 -12.29 21.38 -5.09
CA ALA A 100 -11.17 21.31 -4.16
C ALA A 100 -10.15 20.25 -4.59
N VAL A 101 -8.89 20.43 -4.17
CA VAL A 101 -7.81 19.49 -4.44
C VAL A 101 -7.06 19.20 -3.15
N GLN A 102 -6.72 17.93 -2.95
CA GLN A 102 -5.86 17.46 -1.87
C GLN A 102 -4.75 16.58 -2.48
N PRO A 103 -3.49 16.70 -2.01
CA PRO A 103 -2.47 15.72 -2.38
C PRO A 103 -2.95 14.34 -1.94
N SER A 104 -2.73 13.31 -2.77
CA SER A 104 -2.98 11.94 -2.32
C SER A 104 -1.87 11.59 -1.32
N GLY A 105 -2.26 11.20 -0.10
CA GLY A 105 -1.31 10.76 0.92
C GLY A 105 -0.40 9.62 0.44
N GLU A 106 -0.86 8.82 -0.52
CA GLU A 106 -0.07 7.74 -1.14
C GLU A 106 1.16 8.25 -1.91
N GLY A 107 1.10 9.44 -2.52
CA GLY A 107 2.22 10.01 -3.28
C GLY A 107 3.38 10.43 -2.38
N GLU A 108 3.07 11.08 -1.25
CA GLU A 108 4.08 11.43 -0.25
C GLU A 108 4.69 10.20 0.42
N LEU A 109 3.85 9.18 0.71
CA LEU A 109 4.31 7.90 1.22
C LEU A 109 5.26 7.24 0.22
N MET A 110 4.86 7.07 -1.05
CA MET A 110 5.72 6.45 -2.07
C MET A 110 7.04 7.20 -2.25
N ALA A 111 7.02 8.53 -2.30
CA ALA A 111 8.24 9.34 -2.37
C ALA A 111 9.12 9.20 -1.12
N ALA A 112 8.54 9.06 0.06
CA ALA A 112 9.28 8.75 1.29
C ALA A 112 9.91 7.36 1.23
N TYR A 113 9.16 6.35 0.77
CA TYR A 113 9.66 4.99 0.59
C TYR A 113 10.84 4.92 -0.39
N GLU A 114 10.73 5.54 -1.56
CA GLU A 114 11.83 5.52 -2.54
C GLU A 114 13.10 6.19 -2.02
N ARG A 115 12.96 7.30 -1.27
CA ARG A 115 14.10 7.97 -0.64
C ARG A 115 14.77 7.08 0.40
N LEU A 116 13.97 6.48 1.28
CA LEU A 116 14.48 5.58 2.32
C LEU A 116 15.13 4.34 1.71
N LYS A 117 14.50 3.73 0.70
CA LYS A 117 15.03 2.58 -0.02
C LYS A 117 16.42 2.87 -0.60
N ARG A 118 16.56 3.98 -1.33
CA ARG A 118 17.85 4.41 -1.92
C ARG A 118 18.92 4.65 -0.87
N GLN A 119 18.54 5.26 0.26
CA GLN A 119 19.47 5.47 1.37
C GLN A 119 19.95 4.14 1.96
N LEU A 120 19.02 3.24 2.29
CA LEU A 120 19.35 1.94 2.88
C LEU A 120 20.13 1.02 1.92
N GLU A 121 19.86 1.11 0.61
CA GLU A 121 20.66 0.45 -0.44
C GLU A 121 22.10 0.93 -0.44
N ALA A 122 22.31 2.25 -0.42
CA ALA A 122 23.64 2.86 -0.40
C ALA A 122 24.44 2.49 0.87
N GLU A 123 23.74 2.30 1.99
CA GLU A 123 24.33 1.83 3.25
C GLU A 123 24.55 0.30 3.29
N GLY A 124 24.08 -0.45 2.30
CA GLY A 124 24.22 -1.91 2.23
C GLY A 124 23.28 -2.69 3.18
N VAL A 125 22.23 -2.04 3.71
CA VAL A 125 21.29 -2.64 4.69
C VAL A 125 20.52 -3.83 4.11
N PHE A 126 20.38 -3.91 2.78
CA PHE A 126 19.72 -5.03 2.10
C PHE A 126 20.66 -6.19 1.75
N ALA A 127 21.95 -6.09 2.04
CA ALA A 127 22.88 -7.21 1.85
C ALA A 127 22.58 -8.32 2.88
N ASN A 128 21.91 -9.39 2.43
CA ASN A 128 21.67 -10.57 3.26
C ASN A 128 22.71 -11.65 2.95
N THR A 129 23.71 -11.78 3.83
CA THR A 129 24.79 -12.78 3.72
C THR A 129 24.55 -14.02 4.59
N ARG A 130 23.41 -14.10 5.29
CA ARG A 130 23.13 -15.19 6.23
C ARG A 130 22.61 -16.40 5.46
N ALA A 131 23.26 -17.55 5.64
CA ALA A 131 22.78 -18.81 5.10
C ALA A 131 21.42 -19.17 5.72
N LEU A 132 20.46 -19.52 4.87
CA LEU A 132 19.16 -19.99 5.32
C LEU A 132 19.22 -21.50 5.55
N PRO A 133 18.89 -22.00 6.76
CA PRO A 133 18.82 -23.43 7.00
C PRO A 133 17.71 -24.07 6.15
N TYR A 134 18.02 -25.22 5.55
CA TYR A 134 17.07 -25.97 4.75
C TYR A 134 17.16 -27.47 5.06
N PRO A 135 16.07 -28.11 5.52
CA PRO A 135 14.84 -27.51 6.03
C PRO A 135 15.06 -26.82 7.39
N PRO A 136 14.28 -25.79 7.75
CA PRO A 136 14.34 -25.19 9.08
C PRO A 136 13.87 -26.19 10.14
N ARG A 137 14.61 -26.31 11.24
CA ARG A 137 14.27 -27.18 12.38
C ARG A 137 13.37 -26.48 13.38
N HIS A 138 13.64 -25.21 13.68
CA HIS A 138 12.85 -24.43 14.63
C HIS A 138 12.69 -22.97 14.19
N LEU A 139 11.51 -22.68 13.67
CA LEU A 139 11.15 -21.37 13.15
C LEU A 139 10.53 -20.49 14.23
N ALA A 140 11.06 -19.29 14.42
CA ALA A 140 10.40 -18.22 15.16
C ALA A 140 9.44 -17.46 14.22
N LEU A 141 8.13 -17.57 14.44
CA LEU A 141 7.10 -16.93 13.64
C LEU A 141 6.61 -15.65 14.31
N ILE A 142 6.86 -14.49 13.71
CA ILE A 142 6.40 -13.18 14.18
C ILE A 142 5.23 -12.75 13.31
N THR A 143 4.01 -12.78 13.88
CA THR A 143 2.79 -12.38 13.16
C THR A 143 1.61 -12.17 14.13
N SER A 144 0.48 -11.70 13.60
CA SER A 144 -0.77 -11.61 14.35
C SER A 144 -1.35 -13.02 14.59
N PRO A 145 -1.81 -13.34 15.81
CA PRO A 145 -2.33 -14.66 16.14
C PRO A 145 -3.66 -15.00 15.45
N SER A 146 -4.40 -14.00 14.95
CA SER A 146 -5.74 -14.18 14.36
C SER A 146 -5.75 -14.16 12.82
N GLY A 147 -4.63 -13.84 12.17
CA GLY A 147 -4.55 -13.64 10.72
C GLY A 147 -4.71 -14.93 9.89
N ALA A 148 -5.02 -14.80 8.59
CA ALA A 148 -4.96 -15.91 7.65
C ALA A 148 -3.51 -16.39 7.42
N ALA A 149 -2.56 -15.44 7.40
CA ALA A 149 -1.14 -15.71 7.13
C ALA A 149 -0.52 -16.77 8.04
N ILE A 150 -0.86 -16.80 9.34
CA ILE A 150 -0.37 -17.85 10.25
C ILE A 150 -0.89 -19.23 9.82
N ARG A 151 -2.16 -19.33 9.41
CA ARG A 151 -2.75 -20.60 8.96
C ARG A 151 -2.08 -21.08 7.68
N ASP A 152 -1.81 -20.17 6.75
CA ASP A 152 -1.15 -20.49 5.48
C ASP A 152 0.28 -20.98 5.71
N VAL A 153 1.04 -20.30 6.57
CA VAL A 153 2.40 -20.71 6.96
C VAL A 153 2.38 -22.09 7.61
N LEU A 154 1.49 -22.33 8.57
CA LEU A 154 1.41 -23.62 9.26
C LEU A 154 0.98 -24.75 8.31
N ALA A 155 0.06 -24.50 7.38
CA ALA A 155 -0.36 -25.48 6.38
C ALA A 155 0.79 -25.85 5.42
N VAL A 156 1.55 -24.87 4.95
CA VAL A 156 2.71 -25.11 4.08
C VAL A 156 3.81 -25.89 4.81
N LEU A 157 4.11 -25.52 6.07
CA LEU A 157 5.10 -26.24 6.86
C LEU A 157 4.66 -27.67 7.17
N ALA A 158 3.40 -27.91 7.52
CA ALA A 158 2.88 -29.24 7.76
C ALA A 158 2.95 -30.13 6.51
N ALA A 159 2.69 -29.57 5.32
CA ALA A 159 2.73 -30.31 4.06
C ALA A 159 4.17 -30.61 3.58
N ARG A 160 5.13 -29.70 3.78
CA ARG A 160 6.49 -29.83 3.25
C ARG A 160 7.51 -30.32 4.27
N TRP A 161 7.44 -29.83 5.51
CA TRP A 161 8.40 -30.09 6.59
C TRP A 161 7.69 -30.35 7.93
N PRO A 162 6.98 -31.48 8.09
CA PRO A 162 6.17 -31.77 9.27
C PRO A 162 6.95 -31.87 10.59
N LEU A 163 8.28 -32.01 10.53
CA LEU A 163 9.16 -32.03 11.70
C LEU A 163 9.61 -30.64 12.17
N THR A 164 9.35 -29.59 11.39
CA THR A 164 9.70 -28.21 11.75
C THR A 164 8.87 -27.78 12.96
N ARG A 165 9.55 -27.37 14.03
CA ARG A 165 8.91 -26.72 15.17
C ARG A 165 8.66 -25.25 14.86
N VAL A 166 7.54 -24.72 15.32
CA VAL A 166 7.18 -23.31 15.14
C VAL A 166 6.85 -22.71 16.50
N SER A 167 7.57 -21.66 16.88
CA SER A 167 7.24 -20.83 18.05
C SER A 167 6.63 -19.52 17.58
N LEU A 168 5.38 -19.26 17.98
CA LEU A 168 4.67 -18.03 17.66
C LEU A 168 5.06 -16.91 18.63
N PHE A 169 5.39 -15.75 18.07
CA PHE A 169 5.58 -14.48 18.77
C PHE A 169 4.45 -13.52 18.34
N PRO A 170 3.32 -13.51 19.07
CA PRO A 170 2.15 -12.72 18.72
C PRO A 170 2.50 -11.24 18.67
N THR A 171 2.38 -10.62 17.50
CA THR A 171 2.81 -9.24 17.26
C THR A 171 1.80 -8.53 16.35
N PRO A 172 1.41 -7.28 16.64
CA PRO A 172 0.62 -6.50 15.69
C PRO A 172 1.43 -6.29 14.40
N VAL A 173 0.78 -6.52 13.27
CA VAL A 173 1.39 -6.46 11.93
C VAL A 173 0.83 -5.33 11.05
N GLN A 174 0.02 -4.44 11.65
CA GLN A 174 -0.56 -3.29 10.99
C GLN A 174 -0.75 -2.14 12.00
N GLY A 175 -0.87 -0.93 11.48
CA GLY A 175 -1.04 0.28 12.29
C GLY A 175 0.27 0.78 12.93
N ARG A 176 0.17 1.90 13.64
CA ARG A 176 1.32 2.64 14.18
C ARG A 176 2.13 1.89 15.24
N GLU A 177 1.51 0.92 15.91
CA GLU A 177 2.17 0.13 16.95
C GLU A 177 2.98 -1.06 16.38
N ALA A 178 2.78 -1.41 15.11
CA ALA A 178 3.40 -2.59 14.52
C ALA A 178 4.94 -2.49 14.43
N PRO A 179 5.57 -1.42 13.89
CA PRO A 179 7.03 -1.35 13.80
C PRO A 179 7.75 -1.53 15.15
N PRO A 180 7.42 -0.78 16.22
CA PRO A 180 8.11 -0.96 17.49
C PRO A 180 7.81 -2.32 18.13
N ALA A 181 6.64 -2.93 17.88
CA ALA A 181 6.34 -4.26 18.37
C ALA A 181 7.14 -5.35 17.62
N LEU A 182 7.26 -5.26 16.29
CA LEU A 182 8.06 -6.15 15.45
C LEU A 182 9.54 -6.10 15.85
N ILE A 183 10.08 -4.90 16.09
CA ILE A 183 11.45 -4.72 16.58
C ILE A 183 11.65 -5.39 17.94
N ARG A 184 10.71 -5.19 18.88
CA ARG A 184 10.77 -5.84 20.21
C ARG A 184 10.71 -7.37 20.11
N ALA A 185 9.83 -7.90 19.26
CA ALA A 185 9.70 -9.33 19.03
C ALA A 185 10.98 -9.92 18.43
N LEU A 186 11.54 -9.28 17.40
CA LEU A 186 12.80 -9.70 16.78
C LEU A 186 13.96 -9.67 17.78
N ALA A 187 14.02 -8.65 18.63
CA ALA A 187 15.02 -8.55 19.68
C ALA A 187 14.86 -9.66 20.73
N LEU A 188 13.63 -10.02 21.10
CA LEU A 188 13.34 -11.12 22.02
C LEU A 188 13.80 -12.46 21.45
N VAL A 189 13.45 -12.75 20.19
CA VAL A 189 13.86 -13.97 19.48
C VAL A 189 15.39 -14.08 19.44
N ASN A 190 16.08 -12.99 19.06
CA ASN A 190 17.54 -12.98 19.01
C ASN A 190 18.19 -13.17 20.39
N ARG A 191 17.60 -12.63 21.47
CA ARG A 191 18.08 -12.86 22.84
C ARG A 191 17.89 -14.31 23.28
N GLN A 192 16.74 -14.91 22.97
CA GLN A 192 16.44 -16.29 23.31
C GLN A 192 17.35 -17.26 22.55
N ALA A 193 17.55 -17.05 21.24
CA ALA A 193 18.47 -17.86 20.44
C ALA A 193 19.92 -17.84 20.97
N ARG A 194 20.40 -16.70 21.48
CA ARG A 194 21.73 -16.61 22.14
C ARG A 194 21.78 -17.46 23.40
N ARG A 195 20.78 -17.33 24.28
CA ARG A 195 20.69 -18.10 25.52
C ARG A 195 20.66 -19.61 25.25
N ASP A 196 19.88 -20.03 24.25
CA ASP A 196 19.76 -21.44 23.88
C ASP A 196 21.04 -22.01 23.24
N ALA A 197 21.84 -21.16 22.58
CA ALA A 197 23.13 -21.53 22.02
C ALA A 197 24.24 -21.63 23.09
N GLU A 198 24.19 -20.80 24.13
CA GLU A 198 25.14 -20.77 25.24
C GLU A 198 24.83 -21.82 26.33
N MET A 199 23.69 -22.52 26.23
CA MET A 199 23.23 -23.51 27.22
C MET A 199 24.08 -24.79 27.18
N PRO A 200 24.53 -25.32 28.34
CA PRO A 200 25.32 -26.55 28.40
C PRO A 200 24.60 -27.76 27.78
N VAL A 201 25.35 -28.63 27.09
CA VAL A 201 24.81 -29.85 26.45
C VAL A 201 24.04 -30.73 27.43
N ALA A 202 24.47 -30.78 28.69
CA ALA A 202 23.82 -31.52 29.77
C ALA A 202 22.42 -30.98 30.14
N GLU A 203 22.17 -29.68 29.97
CA GLU A 203 20.85 -29.07 30.18
C GLU A 203 19.95 -29.24 28.94
N ARG A 204 20.55 -29.19 27.74
CA ARG A 204 19.82 -29.46 26.48
C ARG A 204 19.32 -30.90 26.42
N ALA A 205 20.10 -31.86 26.92
CA ALA A 205 19.72 -33.27 27.02
C ALA A 205 18.53 -33.52 27.97
N ARG A 206 18.19 -32.57 28.85
CA ARG A 206 17.03 -32.65 29.76
C ARG A 206 15.72 -32.12 29.15
N GLY A 207 15.69 -31.91 27.84
CA GLY A 207 14.48 -31.52 27.10
C GLY A 207 14.34 -30.02 26.86
N ALA A 208 15.44 -29.25 26.90
CA ALA A 208 15.39 -27.84 26.53
C ALA A 208 14.96 -27.68 25.05
N PRO A 209 14.28 -26.57 24.69
CA PRO A 209 13.90 -26.30 23.32
C PRO A 209 15.14 -26.26 22.39
N GLU A 210 15.00 -26.74 21.15
CA GLU A 210 16.02 -26.49 20.14
C GLU A 210 16.14 -24.97 19.90
N PRO A 211 17.35 -24.43 19.65
CA PRO A 211 17.52 -23.02 19.35
C PRO A 211 16.82 -22.68 18.02
N PHE A 212 16.34 -21.45 17.90
CA PHE A 212 15.82 -20.95 16.61
C PHE A 212 16.93 -20.90 15.56
N ASP A 213 16.64 -21.36 14.36
CA ASP A 213 17.56 -21.32 13.22
C ASP A 213 17.13 -20.32 12.14
N ALA A 214 15.87 -19.91 12.13
CA ALA A 214 15.35 -18.85 11.28
C ALA A 214 14.21 -18.06 11.94
N VAL A 215 13.98 -16.85 11.45
CA VAL A 215 12.83 -16.00 11.81
C VAL A 215 11.97 -15.77 10.58
N LEU A 216 10.65 -15.93 10.70
CA LEU A 216 9.69 -15.56 9.68
C LEU A 216 8.80 -14.43 10.22
N ILE A 217 8.87 -13.27 9.58
CA ILE A 217 7.91 -12.18 9.79
C ILE A 217 6.86 -12.31 8.69
N THR A 218 5.59 -12.46 9.04
CA THR A 218 4.53 -12.66 8.04
C THR A 218 3.31 -11.80 8.30
N ARG A 219 2.70 -11.34 7.21
CA ARG A 219 1.42 -10.63 7.16
C ARG A 219 0.76 -10.97 5.82
N GLY A 220 -0.56 -11.17 5.83
CA GLY A 220 -1.35 -11.42 4.61
C GLY A 220 -1.44 -10.23 3.63
N GLY A 221 -2.39 -10.27 2.71
CA GLY A 221 -2.70 -9.15 1.82
C GLY A 221 -3.48 -8.02 2.52
N GLY A 222 -3.61 -6.87 1.85
CA GLY A 222 -4.36 -5.70 2.29
C GLY A 222 -3.80 -4.40 1.70
N SER A 223 -4.31 -3.24 2.13
CA SER A 223 -3.97 -1.96 1.50
C SER A 223 -2.50 -1.58 1.70
N LEU A 224 -2.00 -0.67 0.86
CA LEU A 224 -0.65 -0.10 1.04
C LEU A 224 -0.48 0.54 2.42
N GLU A 225 -1.55 1.14 2.95
CA GLU A 225 -1.58 1.76 4.27
C GLU A 225 -1.42 0.73 5.39
N ASP A 226 -2.06 -0.43 5.26
CA ASP A 226 -1.91 -1.52 6.22
C ASP A 226 -0.50 -2.11 6.20
N LEU A 227 0.11 -2.18 5.02
CA LEU A 227 1.46 -2.70 4.78
C LEU A 227 2.57 -1.70 5.13
N TRP A 228 2.22 -0.43 5.32
CA TRP A 228 3.19 0.63 5.50
C TRP A 228 4.10 0.42 6.71
N ALA A 229 3.62 -0.28 7.73
CA ALA A 229 4.39 -0.61 8.93
C ALA A 229 5.71 -1.37 8.62
N PHE A 230 5.79 -2.07 7.49
CA PHE A 230 6.99 -2.81 7.10
C PHE A 230 8.05 -1.95 6.40
N ASN A 231 7.71 -0.69 6.05
CA ASN A 231 8.63 0.28 5.44
C ASN A 231 9.35 1.16 6.49
N ASP A 232 9.29 0.80 7.77
CA ASP A 232 9.97 1.51 8.84
C ASP A 232 11.49 1.27 8.81
N GLU A 233 12.26 2.36 8.88
CA GLU A 233 13.72 2.33 8.85
C GLU A 233 14.31 1.52 10.01
N HIS A 234 13.78 1.69 11.23
CA HIS A 234 14.30 1.02 12.41
C HIS A 234 14.04 -0.49 12.34
N LEU A 235 12.91 -0.90 11.75
CA LEU A 235 12.64 -2.31 11.50
C LEU A 235 13.62 -2.90 10.49
N ALA A 236 13.86 -2.21 9.36
CA ALA A 236 14.85 -2.67 8.36
C ALA A 236 16.24 -2.83 8.98
N ARG A 237 16.68 -1.85 9.78
CA ARG A 237 17.95 -1.92 10.52
C ARG A 237 17.96 -3.03 11.57
N ALA A 238 16.85 -3.26 12.28
CA ALA A 238 16.76 -4.34 13.25
C ALA A 238 16.90 -5.72 12.58
N ILE A 239 16.30 -5.90 11.40
CA ILE A 239 16.46 -7.09 10.56
C ILE A 239 17.92 -7.24 10.12
N PHE A 240 18.53 -6.16 9.63
CA PHE A 240 19.94 -6.15 9.25
C PHE A 240 20.90 -6.52 10.39
N HIS A 241 20.59 -6.19 11.64
CA HIS A 241 21.40 -6.55 12.80
C HIS A 241 21.01 -7.90 13.45
N SER A 242 20.00 -8.60 12.91
CA SER A 242 19.60 -9.91 13.41
C SER A 242 20.76 -10.91 13.29
N ARG A 243 20.90 -11.83 14.27
CA ARG A 243 21.87 -12.93 14.18
C ARG A 243 21.32 -14.10 13.40
N LEU A 244 20.01 -14.28 13.46
CA LEU A 244 19.29 -15.31 12.68
C LEU A 244 18.94 -14.77 11.30
N PRO A 245 18.92 -15.63 10.26
CA PRO A 245 18.33 -15.27 8.98
C PRO A 245 16.85 -14.93 9.18
N VAL A 246 16.44 -13.77 8.66
CA VAL A 246 15.06 -13.28 8.73
C VAL A 246 14.44 -13.33 7.34
N LEU A 247 13.31 -14.00 7.25
CA LEU A 247 12.45 -14.06 6.07
C LEU A 247 11.27 -13.13 6.29
N ALA A 248 10.95 -12.31 5.29
CA ALA A 248 9.75 -11.49 5.26
C ALA A 248 8.78 -12.07 4.23
N ALA A 249 7.62 -12.55 4.69
CA ALA A 249 6.52 -13.02 3.85
C ALA A 249 5.35 -12.05 4.00
N ILE A 250 5.46 -10.91 3.33
CA ILE A 250 4.49 -9.82 3.34
C ILE A 250 3.72 -9.88 2.03
N GLY A 251 2.42 -10.17 2.10
CA GLY A 251 1.58 -10.35 0.92
C GLY A 251 1.43 -9.07 0.09
N HIS A 252 1.37 -9.26 -1.23
CA HIS A 252 0.69 -8.36 -2.17
C HIS A 252 -0.51 -9.14 -2.75
N GLU A 253 -1.58 -8.46 -3.13
CA GLU A 253 -2.61 -9.07 -3.98
C GLU A 253 -2.05 -9.33 -5.39
#